data_AF-A0A4Y1ZT31-F1
#
_entry.id   AF-A0A4Y1ZT31-F1
#
_cell.length_a   1.000
_cell.length_b   1.000
_cell.length_c   1.000
_cell.angle_alpha   90.00
_cell.angle_beta   90.00
_cell.angle_gamma   90.00
#
_symmetry.space_group_name_H-M   'P 1'
#
loop_
_entity.id
_entity.type
_entity.pdbx_description
1 polymer ?
#
loop_
_entity_poly.entity_id
_entity_poly.type
_entity_poly.pdbx_seq_one_letter_code
_entity_poly.pdbx_strand_id
1 'polypeptide(L)' 'MITVFAVSIVTFLVGRLTPYEWINPHPCRQDDIVVENTFNLRNSFWFNIGSIMQQGSDLIPTAFSTRTAASFWNFFTL' A
#
# COMPACT_ATOMS: atom_id res chain seq x y z
N MET A 1 5.65 15.50 -9.91
CA MET A 1 5.17 14.51 -10.91
C MET A 1 6.10 13.29 -10.99
N ILE A 2 7.40 13.46 -11.23
CA ILE A 2 8.38 12.34 -11.23
C ILE A 2 8.43 11.59 -9.89
N THR A 3 8.34 12.31 -8.76
CA THR A 3 8.33 11.74 -7.40
C THR A 3 7.14 10.80 -7.15
N VAL A 4 5.95 11.14 -7.65
CA VAL A 4 4.74 10.30 -7.50
C VAL A 4 4.92 8.96 -8.19
N PHE A 5 5.50 8.95 -9.39
CA PHE A 5 5.78 7.71 -10.11
C PHE A 5 6.85 6.88 -9.37
N ALA A 6 7.93 7.50 -8.90
CA ALA A 6 8.97 6.81 -8.15
C ALA A 6 8.44 6.19 -6.86
N VAL A 7 7.68 6.95 -6.04
CA VAL A 7 7.11 6.43 -4.80
C VAL A 7 6.05 5.37 -5.08
N SER A 8 5.26 5.48 -6.15
CA SER A 8 4.30 4.44 -6.52
C SER A 8 4.97 3.11 -6.83
N ILE A 9 6.13 3.13 -7.48
CA ILE A 9 6.94 1.93 -7.74
C ILE A 9 7.50 1.38 -6.44
N VAL A 10 8.06 2.23 -5.56
CA VAL A 10 8.61 1.81 -4.27
C VAL A 10 7.53 1.16 -3.39
N THR A 11 6.36 1.80 -3.24
CA THR A 11 5.25 1.25 -2.43
C THR A 11 4.70 -0.04 -3.04
N PHE A 12 4.66 -0.15 -4.37
CA PHE A 12 4.29 -1.41 -5.04
C PHE A 12 5.28 -2.53 -4.75
N LEU A 13 6.59 -2.26 -4.83
CA LEU A 13 7.62 -3.25 -4.52
C LEU A 13 7.57 -3.66 -3.04
N VAL A 14 7.47 -2.70 -2.12
CA VAL A 14 7.36 -2.98 -0.68
C VAL A 14 6.11 -3.79 -0.37
N GLY A 15 4.96 -3.45 -0.97
CA GLY A 15 3.70 -4.17 -0.78
C GLY A 15 3.75 -5.60 -1.30
N ARG A 16 4.46 -5.88 -2.40
CA ARG A 16 4.59 -7.24 -2.95
C ARG A 16 5.65 -8.09 -2.23
N LEU A 17 6.75 -7.47 -1.81
CA LEU A 17 7.84 -8.14 -1.10
C LEU A 17 7.50 -8.44 0.36
N THR A 18 6.53 -7.72 0.94
CA THR A 18 6.14 -7.94 2.34
C THR A 18 5.12 -9.08 2.43
N PRO A 19 5.48 -10.26 2.96
CA PRO A 19 4.56 -11.40 3.05
C PRO A 19 3.38 -11.11 3.98
N TYR A 20 3.51 -10.14 4.88
CA TYR A 20 2.47 -9.73 5.83
C TYR A 20 1.34 -8.90 5.22
N GLU A 21 1.49 -8.38 3.99
CA GLU A 21 0.41 -7.67 3.27
C GLU A 21 -0.54 -8.63 2.54
N TRP A 22 -0.21 -9.91 2.51
CA TRP A 22 -1.02 -10.95 1.89
C TRP A 22 -2.09 -11.40 2.88
N ILE A 23 -3.30 -10.87 2.72
CA ILE A 23 -4.41 -11.08 3.67
C ILE A 23 -5.40 -12.04 3.04
N ASN A 24 -5.89 -12.99 3.85
CA ASN A 24 -6.97 -13.87 3.44
C ASN A 24 -8.30 -13.07 3.46
N PRO A 25 -9.02 -12.95 2.32
CA PRO A 25 -10.29 -12.22 2.24
C PRO A 25 -11.40 -12.84 3.11
N HIS A 26 -11.25 -14.10 3.54
CA HIS A 26 -12.21 -14.81 4.39
C HIS A 26 -11.54 -15.27 5.70
N PRO A 27 -11.47 -14.40 6.74
CA PRO A 27 -10.83 -14.74 8.02
C PRO A 27 -11.48 -15.92 8.75
N CYS A 28 -12.73 -16.26 8.38
CA CYS A 28 -13.47 -17.39 8.93
C CYS A 28 -13.06 -18.76 8.35
N ARG A 29 -12.29 -18.80 7.24
CA ARG A 29 -11.78 -20.03 6.63
C ARG A 29 -10.26 -20.02 6.65
N GLN A 30 -9.71 -20.61 7.71
CA GLN A 30 -8.27 -20.64 7.97
C GLN A 30 -7.46 -21.47 6.94
N ASP A 31 -8.12 -22.36 6.18
CA ASP A 31 -7.49 -23.22 5.17
C ASP A 31 -7.48 -22.65 3.73
N ASP A 32 -8.06 -21.45 3.51
CA ASP A 32 -8.02 -20.84 2.19
C ASP A 32 -6.60 -20.32 1.87
N ILE A 33 -5.96 -20.96 0.89
CA ILE A 33 -4.61 -20.65 0.39
C ILE A 33 -4.61 -19.36 -0.47
N VAL A 34 -5.80 -18.81 -0.76
CA VAL A 34 -5.97 -17.62 -1.59
C VAL A 34 -5.73 -16.39 -0.73
N VAL A 35 -4.50 -15.88 -0.79
CA VAL A 35 -4.14 -14.60 -0.18
C VAL A 35 -4.22 -13.48 -1.22
N GLU A 36 -4.86 -12.37 -0.86
CA GLU A 36 -4.97 -11.20 -1.72
C GLU A 36 -4.02 -10.09 -1.25
N ASN A 37 -3.47 -9.38 -2.22
CA ASN A 37 -2.64 -8.21 -1.97
C ASN A 37 -3.27 -7.00 -2.66
N THR A 38 -3.74 -6.05 -1.86
CA THR A 38 -4.43 -4.84 -2.33
C THR A 38 -3.45 -3.82 -2.96
N PHE A 39 -2.13 -3.99 -2.77
CA PHE A 39 -1.09 -3.16 -3.37
C PHE A 39 -0.77 -3.56 -4.81
N ASN A 40 -1.57 -3.03 -5.74
CA ASN A 40 -1.29 -3.04 -7.17
C ASN A 40 -0.78 -1.66 -7.65
N LEU A 41 -0.06 -1.60 -8.78
CA LEU A 41 0.49 -0.34 -9.31
C LEU A 41 -0.54 0.79 -9.41
N ARG A 42 -1.76 0.50 -9.87
CA ARG A 42 -2.86 1.47 -9.94
C ARG A 42 -3.26 1.99 -8.56
N ASN A 43 -3.39 1.08 -7.60
CA ASN A 43 -3.75 1.41 -6.22
C ASN A 43 -2.63 2.21 -5.53
N SER A 44 -1.36 1.83 -5.70
CA SER A 44 -0.22 2.59 -5.20
C SER A 44 -0.14 3.99 -5.81
N PHE A 45 -0.49 4.13 -7.09
CA PHE A 45 -0.56 5.44 -7.73
C PHE A 45 -1.70 6.30 -7.16
N TRP A 46 -2.88 5.71 -6.98
CA TRP A 46 -4.02 6.39 -6.37
C TRP A 46 -3.74 6.78 -4.92
N PHE A 47 -3.08 5.92 -4.14
CA PHE A 47 -2.62 6.20 -2.78
C PHE A 47 -1.75 7.46 -2.74
N ASN A 48 -0.72 7.53 -3.59
CA ASN A 48 0.20 8.66 -3.60
C ASN A 48 -0.46 9.97 -4.07
N ILE A 49 -1.40 9.90 -5.01
CA ILE A 49 -2.21 11.05 -5.41
C ILE A 49 -3.14 11.51 -4.28
N GLY A 50 -3.82 10.56 -3.63
CA GLY A 50 -4.72 10.82 -2.50
C GLY A 50 -4.00 11.48 -1.32
N SER A 51 -2.75 11.09 -1.04
CA SER A 51 -1.89 11.76 -0.05
C SER A 51 -1.61 13.22 -0.39
N ILE A 52 -1.29 13.54 -1.66
CA ILE A 52 -1.07 14.94 -2.10
C ILE A 52 -2.35 15.76 -1.97
N MET A 53 -3.49 15.16 -2.33
CA MET A 53 -4.80 15.82 -2.25
C MET A 53 -5.35 15.88 -0.81
N GLN A 54 -4.65 15.31 0.16
CA GLN A 54 -5.10 15.17 1.56
C GLN A 54 -6.49 14.50 1.69
N GLN A 55 -6.89 13.70 0.70
CA GLN A 55 -8.21 13.06 0.62
C GLN A 55 -8.22 11.64 1.23
N GLY A 56 -7.06 11.13 1.64
CA GLY A 56 -6.92 9.76 2.13
C GLY A 56 -7.11 8.72 1.03
N SER A 57 -7.02 7.45 1.38
CA SER A 57 -7.18 6.33 0.45
C SER A 57 -7.80 5.13 1.14
N ASP A 58 -8.54 4.31 0.39
CA ASP A 58 -9.10 3.04 0.88
C ASP A 58 -8.04 1.93 1.07
N LEU A 59 -6.77 2.23 0.78
CA LEU A 59 -5.65 1.32 1.00
C LEU A 59 -5.14 1.45 2.42
N ILE A 60 -5.25 0.37 3.17
CA ILE A 60 -4.81 0.29 4.57
C ILE A 60 -3.57 -0.59 4.64
N PRO A 61 -2.36 0.00 4.77
CA PRO A 61 -1.14 -0.78 4.98
C PRO A 61 -1.23 -1.54 6.30
N THR A 62 -1.08 -2.86 6.23
CA THR A 62 -1.16 -3.74 7.41
C THR A 62 0.20 -4.06 7.98
N ALA A 63 1.23 -4.17 7.13
CA ALA A 63 2.57 -4.46 7.56
C ALA A 63 3.31 -3.21 8.05
N PHE A 64 4.23 -3.42 8.98
CA PHE A 64 4.99 -2.34 9.60
C PHE A 64 5.84 -1.58 8.58
N SER A 65 6.49 -2.28 7.65
CA SER A 65 7.29 -1.71 6.57
C SER A 65 6.50 -0.72 5.71
N THR A 66 5.30 -1.12 5.29
CA THR A 66 4.40 -0.34 4.43
C THR A 66 3.84 0.87 5.17
N ARG A 67 3.54 0.74 6.47
CA ARG A 67 3.10 1.87 7.31
C ARG A 67 4.19 2.92 7.46
N THR A 68 5.42 2.52 7.77
CA THR A 68 6.54 3.45 7.89
C THR A 68 6.82 4.18 6.59
N ALA A 69 6.80 3.48 5.45
CA ALA A 69 6.94 4.10 4.12
C ALA A 69 5.83 5.12 3.83
N ALA A 70 4.58 4.79 4.17
CA ALA A 70 3.45 5.71 4.04
C ALA A 70 3.58 6.93 4.96
N SER A 71 4.04 6.77 6.20
CA SER A 71 4.30 7.89 7.13
C SER A 71 5.39 8.82 6.61
N PHE A 72 6.49 8.28 6.08
CA PHE A 72 7.54 9.10 5.44
C PHE A 72 7.02 9.86 4.23
N TRP A 73 6.19 9.21 3.40
CA TRP A 73 5.55 9.88 2.27
C TRP A 73 4.62 11.01 2.73
N ASN A 74 3.77 10.76 3.72
CA ASN A 74 2.87 11.77 4.25
C ASN A 74 3.62 12.95 4.90
N PHE A 75 4.76 12.72 5.56
CA PHE A 75 5.62 13.79 6.05
C PHE A 75 6.20 14.64 4.92
N PHE A 76 6.56 14.01 3.79
CA PHE A 76 7.07 14.71 2.62
C PHE A 76 6.01 15.53 1.89
N THR A 77 4.74 15.09 1.91
CA THR A 77 3.62 15.79 1.25
C THR A 77 2.93 16.85 2.11
N LEU A 78 3.19 16.87 3.42
CA LEU A 78 2.71 17.89 4.37
C LEU A 78 3.46 19.22 4.15
#